data_AF-A0A8G1IXW3-F1
#
_entry.id   AF-A0A8G1IXW3-F1
#
_cell.length_a   1.000
_cell.length_b   1.000
_cell.length_c   1.000
_cell.angle_alpha   90.00
_cell.angle_beta   90.00
_cell.angle_gamma   90.00
#
_symmetry.space_group_name_H-M   'P 1'
#
loop_
_entity.id
_entity.type
_entity.pdbx_description
1 polymer ?
#
loop_
_entity_poly.entity_id
_entity_poly.type
_entity_poly.pdbx_seq_one_letter_code
_entity_poly.pdbx_strand_id
1 'polypeptide(L)'
;MHRRMVNLTLDSLEAIPGRCRACVFWELSPLCAEAARDVGEPALEKEAWLSHTLLEWGGCGRIAYEGDSVAGYVTYASPKFVPRSVEFPSGPVSPDAALLMTAYVEPAYAGTGLGRQLVQTVAADAARRGIYAIETFGDARGEAGACLVPADFYRSVGFKTVRSDPRYPRLRLELRSALDRSVEAEESRELSDSVEWFKLDDTELEQFFGEPTTGRNRIDRPGNQRGGDLFDRAPLDRALRDRALRDRAVPDRAAASRGCGVACGASGCGRPR
;
A
#
# COMPACT_ATOMS: atom_id res chain seq x y z
N MET A 1 -14.04 26.23 -6.73
CA MET A 1 -13.91 24.83 -7.18
C MET A 1 -14.02 23.92 -5.96
N HIS A 2 -15.14 23.23 -5.79
CA HIS A 2 -15.34 22.32 -4.66
C HIS A 2 -15.13 20.89 -5.15
N ARG A 3 -14.05 20.26 -4.69
CA ARG A 3 -13.77 18.84 -4.95
C ARG A 3 -14.41 18.00 -3.85
N ARG A 4 -15.20 17.01 -4.26
CA ARG A 4 -15.87 16.07 -3.34
C ARG A 4 -15.35 14.67 -3.60
N MET A 5 -14.92 13.98 -2.55
CA MET A 5 -14.57 12.57 -2.63
C MET A 5 -15.62 11.73 -1.92
N VAL A 6 -16.04 10.65 -2.56
CA VAL A 6 -17.00 9.69 -2.00
C VAL A 6 -16.50 8.27 -2.10
N ASN A 7 -17.09 7.39 -1.30
CA ASN A 7 -16.80 5.96 -1.36
C ASN A 7 -17.27 5.37 -2.68
N LEU A 8 -16.49 4.47 -3.25
CA LEU A 8 -16.97 3.57 -4.28
C LEU A 8 -17.91 2.53 -3.67
N THR A 9 -19.10 2.39 -4.25
CA THR A 9 -20.18 1.46 -3.90
C THR A 9 -20.76 0.87 -5.19
N LEU A 10 -21.63 -0.14 -5.09
CA LEU A 10 -22.35 -0.65 -6.26
C LEU A 10 -23.15 0.45 -6.96
N ASP A 11 -23.89 1.28 -6.20
CA ASP A 11 -24.69 2.38 -6.76
C ASP A 11 -23.86 3.47 -7.45
N SER A 12 -22.60 3.65 -7.04
CA SER A 12 -21.70 4.67 -7.61
C SER A 12 -20.77 4.11 -8.68
N LEU A 13 -20.77 2.79 -8.92
CA LEU A 13 -19.92 2.14 -9.91
C LEU A 13 -20.21 2.64 -11.32
N GLU A 14 -21.46 2.98 -11.62
CA GLU A 14 -21.86 3.53 -12.93
C GLU A 14 -21.22 4.88 -13.25
N ALA A 15 -20.77 5.62 -12.24
CA ALA A 15 -20.10 6.91 -12.43
C ALA A 15 -18.65 6.75 -12.92
N ILE A 16 -18.03 5.57 -12.76
CA ILE A 16 -16.67 5.30 -13.24
C ILE A 16 -16.68 5.14 -14.77
N PRO A 17 -15.61 5.58 -15.49
CA PRO A 17 -15.51 5.39 -16.93
C PRO A 17 -15.80 3.95 -17.39
N GLY A 18 -16.56 3.80 -18.49
CA GLY A 18 -17.03 2.48 -18.95
C GLY A 18 -15.93 1.43 -19.14
N ARG A 19 -14.76 1.84 -19.68
CA ARG A 19 -13.56 0.98 -19.78
C ARG A 19 -13.16 0.39 -18.43
N CYS A 20 -13.18 1.21 -17.38
CA CYS A 20 -12.76 0.84 -16.05
C CYS A 20 -13.82 0.03 -15.30
N ARG A 21 -15.10 0.31 -15.55
CA ARG A 21 -16.23 -0.48 -15.07
C ARG A 21 -16.21 -1.92 -15.63
N ALA A 22 -15.69 -2.11 -16.84
CA ALA A 22 -15.53 -3.42 -17.47
C ALA A 22 -14.09 -4.02 -17.36
N CYS A 23 -13.11 -3.31 -16.76
CA CYS A 23 -11.75 -3.85 -16.55
C CYS A 23 -11.75 -4.76 -15.31
N VAL A 24 -11.59 -6.07 -15.54
CA VAL A 24 -11.40 -7.13 -14.51
C VAL A 24 -9.93 -7.55 -14.37
N PHE A 25 -9.00 -6.68 -14.78
CA PHE A 25 -7.58 -6.99 -14.76
C PHE A 25 -7.10 -7.38 -13.37
N TRP A 26 -7.56 -6.69 -12.32
CA TRP A 26 -7.11 -6.93 -10.96
C TRP A 26 -7.97 -7.95 -10.23
N GLU A 27 -9.25 -7.95 -10.54
CA GLU A 27 -10.32 -8.69 -9.84
C GLU A 27 -10.28 -10.19 -10.14
N LEU A 28 -9.74 -10.57 -11.31
CA LEU A 28 -9.66 -11.96 -11.75
C LEU A 28 -8.22 -12.37 -12.06
N SER A 29 -7.94 -13.67 -11.99
CA SER A 29 -6.72 -14.27 -12.53
C SER A 29 -6.66 -14.12 -14.06
N PRO A 30 -5.49 -14.29 -14.71
CA PRO A 30 -5.38 -14.20 -16.17
C PRO A 30 -6.36 -15.11 -16.90
N LEU A 31 -6.44 -16.37 -16.49
CA LEU A 31 -7.32 -17.37 -17.08
C LEU A 31 -8.80 -17.01 -16.92
N CYS A 32 -9.22 -16.59 -15.72
CA CYS A 32 -10.61 -16.20 -15.47
C CYS A 32 -10.98 -14.92 -16.22
N ALA A 33 -10.06 -13.95 -16.33
CA ALA A 33 -10.30 -12.72 -17.09
C ALA A 33 -10.42 -12.96 -18.60
N GLU A 34 -9.72 -13.95 -19.14
CA GLU A 34 -9.86 -14.38 -20.54
C GLU A 34 -11.24 -15.03 -20.76
N ALA A 35 -11.60 -16.00 -19.92
CA ALA A 35 -12.92 -16.64 -19.98
C ALA A 35 -14.09 -15.64 -19.85
N ALA A 36 -13.97 -14.64 -18.96
CA ALA A 36 -14.96 -13.59 -18.79
C ALA A 36 -15.09 -12.69 -20.02
N ARG A 37 -14.03 -12.50 -20.82
CA ARG A 37 -14.09 -11.70 -22.05
C ARG A 37 -14.69 -12.49 -23.22
N ASP A 38 -14.42 -13.79 -23.26
CA ASP A 38 -14.81 -14.64 -24.39
C ASP A 38 -16.26 -15.12 -24.28
N VAL A 39 -16.72 -15.43 -23.07
CA VAL A 39 -18.00 -16.11 -22.83
C VAL A 39 -18.83 -15.44 -21.71
N GLY A 40 -18.18 -14.68 -20.83
CA GLY A 40 -18.83 -14.04 -19.67
C GLY A 40 -19.15 -12.55 -19.86
N GLU A 41 -19.43 -11.89 -18.74
CA GLU A 41 -19.67 -10.45 -18.67
C GLU A 41 -18.68 -9.79 -17.69
N PRO A 42 -17.60 -9.14 -18.18
CA PRO A 42 -16.59 -8.55 -17.30
C PRO A 42 -17.14 -7.47 -16.35
N ALA A 43 -18.20 -6.76 -16.75
CA ALA A 43 -18.85 -5.77 -15.89
C ALA A 43 -19.54 -6.44 -14.69
N LEU A 44 -20.21 -7.58 -14.90
CA LEU A 44 -20.83 -8.37 -13.83
C LEU A 44 -19.77 -8.92 -12.86
N GLU A 45 -18.63 -9.40 -13.36
CA GLU A 45 -17.52 -9.86 -12.53
C GLU A 45 -16.92 -8.72 -11.68
N LYS A 46 -16.85 -7.50 -12.23
CA LYS A 46 -16.43 -6.30 -11.49
C LYS A 46 -17.40 -5.98 -10.35
N GLU A 47 -18.70 -6.05 -10.61
CA GLU A 47 -19.76 -5.86 -9.62
C GLU A 47 -19.72 -6.94 -8.53
N ALA A 48 -19.55 -8.20 -8.92
CA ALA A 48 -19.42 -9.32 -8.00
C ALA A 48 -18.21 -9.14 -7.07
N TRP A 49 -17.05 -8.76 -7.63
CA TRP A 49 -15.86 -8.44 -6.85
C TRP A 49 -16.09 -7.26 -5.88
N LEU A 50 -16.72 -6.18 -6.37
CA LEU A 50 -16.99 -4.99 -5.57
C LEU A 50 -17.93 -5.33 -4.41
N SER A 51 -19.03 -6.05 -4.69
CA SER A 51 -19.99 -6.52 -3.69
C SER A 51 -19.31 -7.38 -2.62
N HIS A 52 -18.56 -8.40 -3.04
CA HIS A 52 -17.86 -9.30 -2.11
C HIS A 52 -16.85 -8.56 -1.24
N THR A 53 -16.05 -7.67 -1.83
CA THR A 53 -15.03 -6.91 -1.09
C THR A 53 -15.66 -5.93 -0.11
N LEU A 54 -16.75 -5.25 -0.50
CA LEU A 54 -17.46 -4.34 0.39
C LEU A 54 -18.04 -5.06 1.61
N LEU A 55 -18.55 -6.28 1.44
CA LEU A 55 -19.10 -7.09 2.53
C LEU A 55 -18.00 -7.61 3.48
N GLU A 56 -16.90 -8.14 2.93
CA GLU A 56 -15.88 -8.85 3.72
C GLU A 56 -14.73 -7.95 4.23
N TRP A 57 -14.53 -6.79 3.61
CA TRP A 57 -13.40 -5.90 3.91
C TRP A 57 -13.80 -4.43 4.11
N GLY A 58 -14.96 -4.04 3.60
CA GLY A 58 -15.43 -2.65 3.60
C GLY A 58 -14.96 -1.86 2.38
N GLY A 59 -15.08 -0.54 2.45
CA GLY A 59 -14.82 0.36 1.32
C GLY A 59 -13.49 0.10 0.61
N CYS A 60 -13.53 -0.15 -0.69
CA CYS A 60 -12.37 -0.53 -1.51
C CYS A 60 -12.06 0.45 -2.64
N GLY A 61 -12.60 1.67 -2.55
CA GLY A 61 -12.29 2.72 -3.50
C GLY A 61 -12.86 4.08 -3.14
N ARG A 62 -12.43 5.08 -3.92
CA ARG A 62 -12.90 6.47 -3.87
C ARG A 62 -13.17 6.99 -5.27
N ILE A 63 -14.20 7.80 -5.40
CA ILE A 63 -14.49 8.59 -6.60
C ILE A 63 -14.35 10.06 -6.24
N ALA A 64 -13.61 10.81 -7.04
CA ALA A 64 -13.48 12.25 -6.93
C ALA A 64 -14.36 12.94 -7.98
N TYR A 65 -15.14 13.91 -7.50
CA TYR A 65 -15.98 14.78 -8.30
C TYR A 65 -15.45 16.22 -8.25
N GLU A 66 -15.51 16.90 -9.38
CA GLU A 66 -15.35 18.33 -9.50
C GLU A 66 -16.67 18.91 -10.03
N GLY A 67 -17.45 19.53 -9.13
CA GLY A 67 -18.88 19.77 -9.37
C GLY A 67 -19.65 18.45 -9.50
N ASP A 68 -20.37 18.28 -10.60
CA ASP A 68 -21.13 17.06 -10.93
C ASP A 68 -20.34 16.09 -11.83
N SER A 69 -19.15 16.50 -12.29
CA SER A 69 -18.31 15.69 -13.18
C SER A 69 -17.38 14.78 -12.39
N VAL A 70 -17.25 13.52 -12.81
CA VAL A 70 -16.25 12.60 -12.27
C VAL A 70 -14.88 13.01 -12.78
N ALA A 71 -13.99 13.38 -11.86
CA ALA A 71 -12.64 13.84 -12.15
C ALA A 71 -11.60 12.71 -12.02
N GLY A 72 -11.91 11.67 -11.25
CA GLY A 72 -11.03 10.51 -11.10
C GLY A 72 -11.57 9.50 -10.10
N TYR A 73 -10.93 8.34 -10.04
CA TYR A 73 -11.24 7.32 -9.04
C TYR A 73 -10.01 6.50 -8.70
N VAL A 74 -10.09 5.77 -7.58
CA VAL A 74 -9.02 4.88 -7.12
C VAL A 74 -9.63 3.64 -6.46
N THR A 75 -9.03 2.48 -6.66
CA THR A 75 -9.40 1.21 -6.01
C THR A 75 -8.21 0.61 -5.29
N TYR A 76 -8.48 0.01 -4.13
CA TYR A 76 -7.50 -0.63 -3.28
C TYR A 76 -8.17 -1.70 -2.43
N ALA A 77 -7.44 -2.78 -2.14
CA ALA A 77 -7.96 -3.88 -1.33
C ALA A 77 -6.83 -4.62 -0.61
N SER A 78 -7.17 -5.47 0.36
CA SER A 78 -6.22 -6.47 0.83
C SER A 78 -5.83 -7.39 -0.34
N PRO A 79 -4.56 -7.85 -0.45
CA PRO A 79 -4.11 -8.74 -1.53
C PRO A 79 -4.96 -10.01 -1.69
N LYS A 80 -5.63 -10.46 -0.61
CA LYS A 80 -6.54 -11.62 -0.65
C LYS A 80 -7.75 -11.44 -1.57
N PHE A 81 -8.17 -10.20 -1.84
CA PHE A 81 -9.26 -9.88 -2.78
C PHE A 81 -8.75 -9.50 -4.17
N VAL A 82 -7.44 -9.61 -4.42
CA VAL A 82 -6.85 -9.18 -5.70
C VAL A 82 -6.11 -10.37 -6.32
N PRO A 83 -6.82 -11.31 -6.97
CA PRO A 83 -6.22 -12.52 -7.52
C PRO A 83 -5.05 -12.25 -8.47
N ARG A 84 -5.10 -11.16 -9.24
CA ARG A 84 -4.00 -10.80 -10.16
C ARG A 84 -2.67 -10.51 -9.45
N SER A 85 -2.69 -10.16 -8.17
CA SER A 85 -1.51 -9.69 -7.45
C SER A 85 -0.38 -10.73 -7.37
N VAL A 86 -0.71 -12.02 -7.43
CA VAL A 86 0.28 -13.12 -7.36
C VAL A 86 1.01 -13.36 -8.69
N GLU A 87 0.51 -12.80 -9.79
CA GLU A 87 1.08 -12.96 -11.13
C GLU A 87 2.28 -12.02 -11.38
N PHE A 88 2.51 -11.05 -10.49
CA PHE A 88 3.57 -10.07 -10.65
C PHE A 88 4.93 -10.62 -10.20
N PRO A 89 6.00 -10.52 -11.02
CA PRO A 89 7.34 -11.03 -10.67
C PRO A 89 7.95 -10.40 -9.41
N SER A 90 7.57 -9.16 -9.10
CA SER A 90 8.00 -8.42 -7.93
C SER A 90 7.13 -8.68 -6.69
N GLY A 91 6.15 -9.58 -6.76
CA GLY A 91 5.33 -10.04 -5.64
C GLY A 91 6.03 -11.05 -4.71
N PRO A 92 5.36 -11.55 -3.67
CA PRO A 92 3.98 -11.27 -3.26
C PRO A 92 3.89 -10.03 -2.36
N VAL A 93 2.81 -9.25 -2.49
CA VAL A 93 2.54 -8.05 -1.65
C VAL A 93 2.67 -8.39 -0.17
N SER A 94 3.28 -7.50 0.61
CA SER A 94 3.49 -7.71 2.04
C SER A 94 2.15 -7.83 2.80
N PRO A 95 2.05 -8.72 3.80
CA PRO A 95 0.78 -9.02 4.49
C PRO A 95 0.24 -7.86 5.33
N ASP A 96 1.09 -6.90 5.67
CA ASP A 96 0.77 -5.69 6.45
C ASP A 96 0.32 -4.50 5.57
N ALA A 97 0.26 -4.69 4.24
CA ALA A 97 -0.05 -3.66 3.27
C ALA A 97 -1.41 -3.87 2.59
N ALA A 98 -2.10 -2.77 2.31
CA ALA A 98 -3.15 -2.75 1.29
C ALA A 98 -2.53 -2.64 -0.10
N LEU A 99 -3.10 -3.33 -1.08
CA LEU A 99 -2.72 -3.21 -2.48
C LEU A 99 -3.53 -2.10 -3.15
N LEU A 100 -2.85 -1.05 -3.61
CA LEU A 100 -3.41 -0.04 -4.50
C LEU A 100 -3.45 -0.60 -5.93
N MET A 101 -4.66 -0.84 -6.42
CA MET A 101 -4.92 -1.56 -7.67
C MET A 101 -4.91 -0.60 -8.87
N THR A 102 -5.89 0.32 -8.90
CA THR A 102 -6.05 1.26 -10.02
C THR A 102 -6.19 2.66 -9.48
N ALA A 103 -5.53 3.62 -10.12
CA ALA A 103 -5.84 5.03 -9.98
C ALA A 103 -6.03 5.62 -11.37
N TYR A 104 -7.10 6.39 -11.54
CA TYR A 104 -7.42 7.06 -12.79
C TYR A 104 -7.78 8.51 -12.50
N VAL A 105 -7.25 9.40 -13.31
CA VAL A 105 -7.63 10.81 -13.36
C VAL A 105 -8.04 11.08 -14.78
N GLU A 106 -9.23 11.65 -14.94
CA GLU A 106 -9.73 12.06 -16.24
C GLU A 106 -8.76 13.10 -16.85
N PRO A 107 -8.33 12.96 -18.11
CA PRO A 107 -7.31 13.82 -18.72
C PRO A 107 -7.54 15.33 -18.55
N ALA A 108 -8.80 15.78 -18.54
CA ALA A 108 -9.15 17.18 -18.30
C ALA A 108 -8.71 17.71 -16.92
N TYR A 109 -8.48 16.82 -15.95
CA TYR A 109 -8.06 17.13 -14.59
C TYR A 109 -6.62 16.72 -14.29
N ALA A 110 -5.88 16.24 -15.30
CA ALA A 110 -4.46 15.93 -15.17
C ALA A 110 -3.64 17.19 -14.79
N GLY A 111 -2.54 17.01 -14.06
CA GLY A 111 -1.70 18.13 -13.62
C GLY A 111 -2.28 18.97 -12.46
N THR A 112 -3.53 18.78 -12.06
CA THR A 112 -4.18 19.55 -10.98
C THR A 112 -3.91 19.03 -9.57
N GLY A 113 -2.99 18.07 -9.42
CA GLY A 113 -2.69 17.38 -8.16
C GLY A 113 -3.73 16.33 -7.72
N LEU A 114 -4.80 16.10 -8.48
CA LEU A 114 -5.89 15.19 -8.10
C LEU A 114 -5.41 13.75 -7.83
N GLY A 115 -4.49 13.23 -8.64
CA GLY A 115 -3.94 11.88 -8.43
C GLY A 115 -3.25 11.74 -7.07
N ARG A 116 -2.49 12.77 -6.65
CA ARG A 116 -1.86 12.81 -5.32
C ARG A 116 -2.92 12.82 -4.22
N GLN A 117 -3.99 13.62 -4.40
CA GLN A 117 -5.09 13.69 -3.44
C GLN A 117 -5.80 12.33 -3.29
N LEU A 118 -6.11 11.63 -4.40
CA LEU A 118 -6.71 10.29 -4.37
C LEU A 118 -5.86 9.30 -3.56
N VAL A 119 -4.56 9.27 -3.80
CA VAL A 119 -3.63 8.38 -3.09
C VAL A 119 -3.53 8.74 -1.61
N GLN A 120 -3.49 10.03 -1.27
CA GLN A 120 -3.51 10.49 0.12
C GLN A 120 -4.80 10.12 0.85
N THR A 121 -5.95 10.17 0.17
CA THR A 121 -7.22 9.70 0.73
C THR A 121 -7.18 8.21 1.03
N VAL A 122 -6.66 7.40 0.11
CA VAL A 122 -6.47 5.96 0.35
C VAL A 122 -5.51 5.71 1.52
N ALA A 123 -4.41 6.47 1.62
CA ALA A 123 -3.48 6.42 2.75
C ALA A 123 -4.20 6.70 4.09
N ALA A 124 -5.04 7.73 4.14
CA ALA A 124 -5.84 8.04 5.33
C ALA A 124 -6.86 6.93 5.64
N ASP A 125 -7.50 6.35 4.63
CA ASP A 125 -8.45 5.24 4.82
C ASP A 125 -7.78 3.97 5.35
N ALA A 126 -6.63 3.61 4.79
CA ALA A 126 -5.84 2.47 5.20
C ALA A 126 -5.30 2.66 6.63
N ALA A 127 -4.77 3.84 6.96
CA ALA A 127 -4.29 4.16 8.30
C ALA A 127 -5.40 4.08 9.36
N ARG A 128 -6.63 4.56 9.03
CA ARG A 128 -7.80 4.43 9.93
C ARG A 128 -8.22 2.99 10.19
N ARG A 129 -7.85 2.05 9.32
CA ARG A 129 -8.10 0.61 9.47
C ARG A 129 -6.94 -0.13 10.16
N GLY A 130 -5.90 0.58 10.60
CA GLY A 130 -4.72 -0.03 11.21
C GLY A 130 -3.81 -0.76 10.21
N ILE A 131 -3.90 -0.42 8.93
CA ILE A 131 -2.99 -0.95 7.90
C ILE A 131 -1.71 -0.11 7.92
N TYR A 132 -0.54 -0.76 7.92
CA TYR A 132 0.75 -0.10 8.10
C TYR A 132 1.35 0.46 6.81
N ALA A 133 0.94 -0.06 5.65
CA ALA A 133 1.47 0.39 4.37
C ALA A 133 0.47 0.27 3.22
N ILE A 134 0.79 0.98 2.13
CA ILE A 134 0.20 0.75 0.83
C ILE A 134 1.29 0.25 -0.10
N GLU A 135 1.05 -0.87 -0.76
CA GLU A 135 1.90 -1.37 -1.84
C GLU A 135 1.18 -1.26 -3.19
N THR A 136 1.96 -1.15 -4.26
CA THR A 136 1.46 -1.12 -5.63
C THR A 136 2.47 -1.70 -6.60
N PHE A 137 1.99 -2.20 -7.73
CA PHE A 137 2.81 -2.54 -8.88
C PHE A 137 2.74 -1.38 -9.87
N GLY A 138 3.87 -0.72 -10.10
CA GLY A 138 3.95 0.39 -11.05
C GLY A 138 4.27 -0.10 -12.46
N ASP A 139 3.88 0.68 -13.47
CA ASP A 139 4.34 0.50 -14.84
C ASP A 139 5.66 1.24 -15.05
N ALA A 140 6.79 0.53 -15.23
CA ALA A 140 8.08 1.16 -15.50
C ALA A 140 8.24 1.70 -16.93
N ARG A 141 7.41 1.25 -17.88
CA ARG A 141 7.42 1.67 -19.28
C ARG A 141 6.44 2.81 -19.57
N GLY A 142 5.46 3.03 -18.68
CA GLY A 142 4.45 4.07 -18.82
C GLY A 142 3.53 3.86 -20.02
N GLU A 143 3.13 2.61 -20.30
CA GLU A 143 2.26 2.31 -21.44
C GLU A 143 0.88 2.95 -21.26
N ALA A 144 0.46 3.74 -22.26
CA ALA A 144 -0.85 4.39 -22.24
C ALA A 144 -1.98 3.35 -22.34
N GLY A 145 -3.06 3.55 -21.59
CA GLY A 145 -4.23 2.68 -21.64
C GLY A 145 -4.11 1.36 -20.87
N ALA A 146 -3.01 1.13 -20.13
CA ALA A 146 -2.92 0.02 -19.17
C ALA A 146 -3.80 0.25 -17.92
N CYS A 147 -4.19 -0.83 -17.21
CA CYS A 147 -4.84 -0.72 -15.89
C CYS A 147 -3.78 -0.48 -14.76
N LEU A 148 -2.49 -0.36 -15.11
CA LEU A 148 -1.37 0.00 -14.23
C LEU A 148 -0.98 1.47 -14.39
N VAL A 149 -0.57 2.10 -13.30
CA VAL A 149 -0.14 3.51 -13.27
C VAL A 149 1.39 3.59 -13.34
N PRO A 150 1.98 4.59 -14.03
CA PRO A 150 3.42 4.73 -14.12
C PRO A 150 4.12 4.73 -12.75
N ALA A 151 5.22 3.98 -12.64
CA ALA A 151 5.98 3.88 -11.39
C ALA A 151 6.50 5.24 -10.90
N ASP A 152 6.86 6.13 -11.83
CA ASP A 152 7.37 7.46 -11.51
C ASP A 152 6.31 8.38 -10.91
N PHE A 153 5.03 8.19 -11.26
CA PHE A 153 3.93 8.88 -10.57
C PHE A 153 3.92 8.48 -9.09
N TYR A 154 3.96 7.19 -8.76
CA TYR A 154 3.96 6.74 -7.37
C TYR A 154 5.19 7.23 -6.60
N ARG A 155 6.37 7.23 -7.22
CA ARG A 155 7.59 7.80 -6.64
C ARG A 155 7.41 9.29 -6.32
N SER A 156 6.81 10.07 -7.23
CA SER A 156 6.51 11.49 -6.99
C SER A 156 5.50 11.72 -5.86
N VAL A 157 4.68 10.72 -5.53
CA VAL A 157 3.71 10.75 -4.43
C VAL A 157 4.35 10.33 -3.09
N GLY A 158 5.55 9.74 -3.11
CA GLY A 158 6.32 9.35 -1.93
C GLY A 158 6.51 7.84 -1.76
N PHE A 159 6.08 7.03 -2.72
CA PHE A 159 6.35 5.59 -2.69
C PHE A 159 7.83 5.32 -2.94
N LYS A 160 8.38 4.36 -2.21
CA LYS A 160 9.74 3.84 -2.40
C LYS A 160 9.67 2.50 -3.12
N THR A 161 10.58 2.23 -4.05
CA THR A 161 10.70 0.91 -4.67
C THR A 161 11.23 -0.08 -3.63
N VAL A 162 10.44 -1.09 -3.29
CA VAL A 162 10.82 -2.17 -2.34
C VAL A 162 11.31 -3.42 -3.05
N ARG A 163 10.88 -3.62 -4.31
CA ARG A 163 11.41 -4.67 -5.17
C ARG A 163 11.49 -4.18 -6.60
N SER A 164 12.69 -4.19 -7.16
CA SER A 164 12.93 -3.81 -8.55
C SER A 164 12.42 -4.88 -9.51
N ASP A 165 11.84 -4.45 -10.61
CA ASP A 165 11.57 -5.27 -11.79
C ASP A 165 11.60 -4.34 -13.02
N PRO A 166 12.11 -4.78 -14.19
CA PRO A 166 12.21 -3.93 -15.37
C PRO A 166 10.87 -3.46 -15.95
N ARG A 167 9.76 -4.16 -15.67
CA ARG A 167 8.44 -3.85 -16.20
C ARG A 167 7.46 -3.44 -15.10
N TYR A 168 7.47 -4.15 -13.97
CA TYR A 168 6.51 -4.02 -12.88
C TYR A 168 7.18 -3.89 -11.51
N PRO A 169 7.94 -2.81 -11.24
CA PRO A 169 8.53 -2.59 -9.93
C PRO A 169 7.46 -2.51 -8.84
N ARG A 170 7.70 -3.15 -7.70
CA ARG A 170 6.83 -3.03 -6.53
C ARG A 170 7.26 -1.86 -5.68
N LEU A 171 6.32 -0.97 -5.40
CA LEU A 171 6.55 0.22 -4.59
C LEU A 171 5.70 0.17 -3.33
N ARG A 172 6.19 0.79 -2.26
CA ARG A 172 5.58 0.84 -0.94
C ARG A 172 5.58 2.26 -0.40
N LEU A 173 4.46 2.66 0.18
CA LEU A 173 4.29 3.86 0.99
C LEU A 173 3.99 3.41 2.42
N GLU A 174 4.91 3.70 3.34
CA GLU A 174 4.67 3.46 4.77
C GLU A 174 3.66 4.48 5.29
N LEU A 175 2.63 3.98 5.99
CA LEU A 175 1.63 4.78 6.65
C LEU A 175 2.07 4.95 8.10
N ARG A 176 2.67 6.11 8.43
CA ARG A 176 3.02 6.43 9.81
C ARG A 176 1.77 6.30 10.70
N SER A 177 1.91 5.58 11.80
CA SER A 177 0.82 5.39 12.74
C SER A 177 0.43 6.74 13.35
N ALA A 178 -0.80 6.87 13.87
CA ALA A 178 -1.17 8.05 14.64
C ALA A 178 -0.29 8.23 15.89
N LEU A 179 0.32 7.14 16.39
CA LEU A 179 1.25 7.14 17.51
C LEU A 179 2.59 7.81 17.15
N ASP A 180 3.10 7.60 15.94
CA ASP A 180 4.35 8.25 15.49
C ASP A 180 4.19 9.77 15.38
N ARG A 181 2.97 10.26 15.08
CA ARG A 181 2.68 11.70 15.01
C ARG A 181 2.55 12.35 16.38
N SER A 182 2.08 11.63 17.40
CA SER A 182 2.05 12.14 18.78
C SER A 182 3.45 12.15 19.39
N VAL A 183 4.28 11.15 19.11
CA VAL A 183 5.68 11.11 19.59
C VAL A 183 6.50 12.26 18.98
N GLU A 184 6.41 12.52 17.67
CA GLU A 184 7.10 13.69 17.07
C GLU A 184 6.57 15.03 17.62
N ALA A 185 5.29 15.13 17.97
CA ALA A 185 4.71 16.33 18.57
C ALA A 185 5.12 16.53 20.04
N GLU A 186 5.35 15.43 20.79
CA GLU A 186 5.92 15.43 22.14
C GLU A 186 7.43 15.73 22.09
N GLU A 187 8.17 15.11 21.19
CA GLU A 187 9.62 15.30 20.98
C GLU A 187 9.94 16.72 20.47
N SER A 188 9.09 17.29 19.60
CA SER A 188 9.19 18.71 19.18
C SER A 188 8.86 19.69 20.32
N ARG A 189 8.07 19.25 21.32
CA ARG A 189 7.77 20.01 22.54
C ARG A 189 8.93 19.93 23.53
N GLU A 190 9.53 18.76 23.68
CA GLU A 190 10.73 18.56 24.52
C GLU A 190 11.95 19.31 23.97
N LEU A 191 12.12 19.37 22.64
CA LEU A 191 13.15 20.21 22.00
C LEU A 191 12.93 21.71 22.21
N SER A 192 11.69 22.14 22.47
CA SER A 192 11.38 23.52 22.86
C SER A 192 11.69 23.81 24.34
N ASP A 193 11.73 22.78 25.20
CA ASP A 193 11.89 22.91 26.65
C ASP A 193 13.32 22.62 27.14
N SER A 194 14.31 22.64 26.25
CA SER A 194 15.72 22.55 26.65
C SER A 194 16.60 23.46 25.81
N VAL A 195 16.85 24.69 26.30
CA VAL A 195 18.19 25.12 26.81
C VAL A 195 17.99 26.34 27.72
N GLU A 196 17.89 26.14 29.05
CA GLU A 196 18.34 27.17 30.00
C GLU A 196 19.87 27.14 29.99
N TRP A 197 20.46 28.19 29.42
CA TRP A 197 21.89 28.37 29.37
C TRP A 197 22.45 28.52 30.79
N PHE A 198 23.33 27.61 31.17
CA PHE A 198 24.36 27.79 32.20
C PHE A 198 24.89 29.24 32.16
N LYS A 199 24.53 30.06 33.14
CA LYS A 199 25.42 31.10 33.65
C LYS A 199 26.10 30.52 34.88
N LEU A 200 27.33 30.05 34.69
CA LEU A 200 28.26 29.97 35.81
C LEU A 200 28.75 31.38 36.08
N ASP A 201 28.60 31.84 37.32
CA ASP A 201 29.40 32.89 37.90
C ASP A 201 30.52 32.27 38.76
N ASP A 202 31.75 32.44 38.30
CA ASP A 202 33.00 31.95 38.90
C ASP A 202 33.38 32.64 40.23
N THR A 203 32.42 33.06 41.07
CA THR A 203 32.72 33.90 42.25
C THR A 203 32.16 33.41 43.59
N GLU A 204 31.48 32.25 43.64
CA GLU A 204 31.07 31.60 44.90
C GLU A 204 31.88 30.33 45.26
N LEU A 205 33.00 30.09 44.58
CA LEU A 205 33.85 28.91 44.77
C LEU A 205 34.88 29.01 45.92
N GLU A 206 34.89 30.08 46.72
CA GLU A 206 35.89 30.26 47.79
C GLU A 206 35.34 30.54 49.21
N GLN A 207 34.10 30.17 49.56
CA GLN A 207 33.61 30.41 50.94
C GLN A 207 32.98 29.23 51.68
N PHE A 208 33.00 28.01 51.13
CA PHE A 208 32.35 26.86 51.79
C PHE A 208 33.26 25.69 52.17
N PHE A 209 34.60 25.86 52.12
CA PHE A 209 35.54 24.90 52.73
C PHE A 209 35.91 25.33 54.15
N GLY A 210 34.99 25.10 55.09
CA GLY A 210 35.28 25.06 56.52
C GLY A 210 35.12 23.63 57.04
N GLU A 211 36.22 22.88 57.11
CA GLU A 211 36.35 21.66 57.93
C GLU A 211 36.73 22.05 59.39
N PRO A 212 36.72 21.17 60.43
CA PRO A 212 36.71 19.70 60.39
C PRO A 212 35.93 18.92 61.49
N THR A 213 35.90 17.60 61.29
CA THR A 213 35.80 16.48 62.26
C THR A 213 34.48 16.20 63.01
N THR A 214 33.96 14.98 62.87
CA THR A 214 34.04 13.89 63.87
C THR A 214 33.02 12.79 63.53
N GLY A 215 33.42 11.50 63.62
CA GLY A 215 32.47 10.43 63.95
C GLY A 215 32.36 9.26 62.98
N ARG A 216 33.13 8.22 63.27
CA ARG A 216 32.96 6.80 62.90
C ARG A 216 31.50 6.34 62.75
N ASN A 217 31.19 5.47 61.78
CA ASN A 217 31.29 4.01 62.02
C ASN A 217 31.18 3.15 60.75
N ARG A 218 31.80 1.98 60.87
CA ARG A 218 31.99 0.89 59.91
C ARG A 218 31.01 -0.22 60.25
N ILE A 219 30.24 -0.79 59.31
CA ILE A 219 29.81 -2.22 59.32
C ILE A 219 29.62 -2.75 57.87
N ASP A 220 30.50 -3.67 57.51
CA ASP A 220 30.42 -4.96 56.78
C ASP A 220 29.56 -5.26 55.52
N ARG A 221 30.26 -5.96 54.60
CA ARG A 221 29.89 -6.90 53.50
C ARG A 221 28.95 -8.05 53.96
N PRO A 222 28.42 -8.99 53.12
CA PRO A 222 28.81 -9.48 51.76
C PRO A 222 27.60 -9.66 50.80
N GLY A 223 27.61 -10.13 49.54
CA GLY A 223 28.54 -10.92 48.71
C GLY A 223 28.05 -12.37 48.50
N ASN A 224 27.40 -12.69 47.36
CA ASN A 224 27.43 -13.99 46.62
C ASN A 224 26.42 -13.95 45.44
N GLN A 225 26.78 -13.98 44.16
CA GLN A 225 27.31 -15.07 43.30
C GLN A 225 26.37 -16.26 42.99
N ARG A 226 26.09 -16.35 41.67
CA ARG A 226 26.01 -17.53 40.76
C ARG A 226 24.79 -18.47 40.80
N GLY A 227 24.20 -18.63 39.60
CA GLY A 227 24.39 -19.85 38.78
C GLY A 227 23.16 -20.70 38.48
N GLY A 228 23.01 -21.08 37.20
CA GLY A 228 22.69 -22.47 36.80
C GLY A 228 21.31 -22.78 36.19
N ASP A 229 21.34 -23.03 34.88
CA ASP A 229 20.56 -23.99 34.05
C ASP A 229 19.43 -24.84 34.65
N LEU A 230 18.31 -24.99 33.92
CA LEU A 230 17.59 -26.27 33.82
C LEU A 230 16.52 -26.32 32.68
N PHE A 231 16.75 -27.20 31.67
CA PHE A 231 15.81 -28.12 30.96
C PHE A 231 14.55 -27.58 30.20
N ASP A 232 13.93 -28.23 29.21
CA ASP A 232 14.23 -29.27 28.21
C ASP A 232 12.97 -29.41 27.28
N ARG A 233 13.19 -29.77 26.01
CA ARG A 233 12.35 -30.45 24.97
C ARG A 233 10.82 -30.27 24.81
N ALA A 234 10.45 -29.81 23.58
CA ALA A 234 9.67 -30.43 22.47
C ALA A 234 8.62 -31.54 22.74
N PRO A 235 7.63 -31.87 21.85
CA PRO A 235 7.60 -31.69 20.37
C PRO A 235 6.22 -31.33 19.75
N LEU A 236 6.12 -31.09 18.44
CA LEU A 236 4.88 -31.35 17.68
C LEU A 236 5.10 -31.56 16.16
N ASP A 237 4.87 -32.82 15.83
CA ASP A 237 4.35 -33.48 14.64
C ASP A 237 4.71 -33.16 13.18
N ARG A 238 5.07 -34.29 12.56
CA ARG A 238 5.62 -34.55 11.23
C ARG A 238 4.53 -35.03 10.25
N ALA A 239 3.25 -34.87 10.59
CA ALA A 239 2.13 -35.51 9.90
C ALA A 239 1.45 -34.71 8.77
N LEU A 240 1.93 -33.49 8.45
CA LEU A 240 1.30 -32.64 7.41
C LEU A 240 2.12 -32.52 6.11
N ARG A 241 3.33 -33.09 6.04
CA ARG A 241 4.21 -32.99 4.86
C ARG A 241 3.96 -34.03 3.76
N ASP A 242 3.25 -35.13 4.06
CA ASP A 242 3.10 -36.24 3.12
C ASP A 242 1.80 -36.23 2.29
N ARG A 243 0.95 -35.21 2.43
CA ARG A 243 -0.35 -35.12 1.72
C ARG A 243 -0.38 -34.12 0.54
N ALA A 244 0.66 -33.33 0.34
CA ALA A 244 0.71 -32.28 -0.69
C ALA A 244 1.39 -32.69 -2.01
N LEU A 245 1.79 -33.95 -2.17
CA LEU A 245 2.63 -34.42 -3.30
C LEU A 245 1.95 -35.41 -4.27
N ARG A 246 0.62 -35.63 -4.20
CA ARG A 246 -0.05 -36.66 -5.03
C ARG A 246 -1.10 -36.22 -6.05
N ASP A 247 -1.55 -34.97 -6.10
CA ASP A 247 -2.65 -34.56 -7.00
C ASP A 247 -2.32 -33.42 -7.97
N ARG A 248 -1.27 -33.59 -8.78
CA ARG A 248 -1.08 -32.80 -10.02
C ARG A 248 -0.66 -33.68 -11.19
N ALA A 249 -1.62 -34.43 -11.73
CA ALA A 249 -1.55 -34.97 -13.07
C ALA A 249 -2.13 -33.94 -14.06
N VAL A 250 -1.31 -33.58 -15.06
CA VAL A 250 -1.62 -32.68 -16.18
C VAL A 250 -2.09 -33.52 -17.38
N PRO A 251 -3.11 -33.11 -18.13
CA PRO A 251 -3.23 -33.50 -19.53
C PRO A 251 -2.87 -32.37 -20.49
N ASP A 252 -2.22 -32.80 -21.58
CA ASP A 252 -1.55 -32.07 -22.65
C ASP A 252 -2.49 -31.77 -23.84
N ARG A 253 -2.11 -30.76 -24.65
CA ARG A 253 -2.54 -30.44 -26.04
C ARG A 253 -3.92 -29.81 -26.28
N ALA A 254 -4.17 -28.99 -27.31
CA ALA A 254 -3.37 -28.21 -28.26
C ALA A 254 -4.37 -27.41 -29.14
N ALA A 255 -3.87 -26.33 -29.75
CA ALA A 255 -4.36 -25.68 -30.98
C ALA A 255 -5.69 -24.90 -30.96
N ALA A 256 -5.58 -23.56 -31.05
CA ALA A 256 -6.27 -22.77 -32.08
C ALA A 256 -5.72 -21.32 -32.11
N SER A 257 -4.70 -21.12 -32.93
CA SER A 257 -4.33 -19.82 -33.49
C SER A 257 -5.36 -19.37 -34.53
N ARG A 258 -5.79 -18.10 -34.47
CA ARG A 258 -6.40 -17.21 -35.50
C ARG A 258 -7.33 -16.26 -34.72
N GLY A 259 -7.15 -14.95 -34.60
CA GLY A 259 -6.75 -13.94 -35.59
C GLY A 259 -7.88 -12.90 -35.65
N CYS A 260 -7.68 -11.71 -35.08
CA CYS A 260 -8.47 -10.50 -35.33
C CYS A 260 -7.72 -9.34 -34.67
N GLY A 261 -7.16 -8.35 -35.35
CA GLY A 261 -7.76 -7.59 -36.44
C GLY A 261 -7.86 -6.15 -35.93
N VAL A 262 -6.73 -5.44 -36.00
CA VAL A 262 -6.60 -4.02 -35.63
C VAL A 262 -7.51 -3.19 -36.53
N ALA A 263 -8.59 -2.63 -35.98
CA ALA A 263 -9.36 -1.59 -36.65
C ALA A 263 -8.81 -0.22 -36.23
N CYS A 264 -7.90 0.30 -37.04
CA CYS A 264 -7.40 1.66 -36.98
C CYS A 264 -8.49 2.59 -37.54
N GLY A 265 -8.97 3.52 -36.71
CA GLY A 265 -9.92 4.55 -37.11
C GLY A 265 -9.28 5.53 -38.08
N ALA A 266 -9.91 5.66 -39.25
CA ALA A 266 -9.58 6.64 -40.28
C ALA A 266 -9.73 8.07 -39.75
N SER A 267 -8.68 8.87 -39.87
CA SER A 267 -8.76 10.32 -39.92
C SER A 267 -8.13 10.76 -41.24
N GLY A 268 -8.99 11.17 -42.17
CA GLY A 268 -8.58 11.84 -43.38
C GLY A 268 -8.23 13.30 -43.11
N CYS A 269 -7.41 13.83 -44.04
CA CYS A 269 -7.25 15.22 -44.47
C CYS A 269 -5.86 15.80 -44.24
N GLY A 270 -5.21 16.13 -45.37
CA GLY A 270 -4.10 17.08 -45.41
C GLY A 270 -3.00 16.73 -46.41
N ARG A 271 -3.26 16.86 -47.72
CA ARG A 271 -2.17 17.22 -48.66
C ARG A 271 -1.75 18.67 -48.37
N PRO A 272 -0.47 19.02 -48.56
CA PRO A 272 -0.16 19.74 -49.80
C PRO A 272 1.20 19.41 -50.45
N ARG A 273 1.16 19.51 -51.79
CA ARG A 273 2.22 19.70 -52.81
C ARG A 273 3.31 18.65 -52.95
#